data_AF-B7FLB8-F1
#
_entry.id   AF-B7FLB8-F1
#
_cell.length_a   1.000
_cell.length_b   1.000
_cell.length_c   1.000
_cell.angle_alpha   90.00
_cell.angle_beta   90.00
_cell.angle_gamma   90.00
#
_symmetry.space_group_name_H-M   'P 1'
#
loop_
_entity.id
_entity.type
_entity.pdbx_description
1 polymer ?
#
loop_
_entity_poly.entity_id
_entity_poly.type
_entity_poly.pdbx_seq_one_letter_code
_entity_poly.pdbx_strand_id
1 'polypeptide(L)'
;MSSTLLEATRAAHEEVERLERVIVKDLQNEPTSNKDRLYQSHRVRNMIVTITSTTERLIDIYDDKDNARKDEIAALGGQTATGINLFSAFYDRLKEIREYHRKHPAARVVDANDDFEDLLKEEPKIEFSGEEAFGRYLDINELYQQYVNSKFGEPIEYSAYLDIFSETDKIPRKMKTTRQYREYLKNLLQYLTSFFHRTEPLQDLDRIFSKVTTEFNENWATGRVLGWENVNQENGHVPAQ
;
A
#
# COMPACT_ATOMS: atom_id res chain seq x y z
N MET A 1 -14.76 29.04 -4.09
CA MET A 1 -13.57 29.76 -3.59
C MET A 1 -12.41 29.38 -4.48
N SER A 2 -11.64 30.30 -5.06
CA SER A 2 -10.31 29.92 -5.50
C SER A 2 -9.56 29.62 -4.21
N SER A 3 -9.34 28.34 -3.91
CA SER A 3 -8.69 27.92 -2.67
C SER A 3 -7.31 28.56 -2.63
N THR A 4 -7.12 29.52 -1.73
CA THR A 4 -5.81 30.10 -1.52
C THR A 4 -4.89 29.01 -0.96
N LEU A 5 -3.58 29.18 -1.09
CA LEU A 5 -2.62 28.16 -0.64
C LEU A 5 -2.78 27.92 0.86
N LEU A 6 -2.97 28.96 1.67
CA LEU A 6 -3.18 28.82 3.11
C LEU A 6 -4.49 28.13 3.46
N GLU A 7 -5.57 28.40 2.72
CA GLU A 7 -6.83 27.67 2.93
C GLU A 7 -6.70 26.20 2.51
N ALA A 8 -5.97 25.91 1.42
CA ALA A 8 -5.65 24.55 1.02
C ALA A 8 -4.75 23.82 2.03
N THR A 9 -3.82 24.53 2.69
CA THR A 9 -3.03 24.00 3.82
C THR A 9 -3.91 23.71 5.02
N ARG A 10 -4.79 24.63 5.40
CA ARG A 10 -5.73 24.46 6.52
C ARG A 10 -6.66 23.27 6.29
N ALA A 11 -7.25 23.18 5.09
CA ALA A 11 -8.12 22.08 4.69
C ALA A 11 -7.39 20.73 4.71
N ALA A 12 -6.12 20.68 4.27
CA ALA A 12 -5.31 19.48 4.31
C ALA A 12 -5.03 18.98 5.74
N HIS A 13 -4.67 19.88 6.66
CA HIS A 13 -4.51 19.53 8.08
C HIS A 13 -5.81 19.04 8.70
N GLU A 14 -6.90 19.74 8.38
CA GLU A 14 -8.24 19.34 8.82
C GLU A 14 -8.62 17.94 8.32
N GLU A 15 -8.33 17.63 7.04
CA GLU A 15 -8.56 16.32 6.44
C GLU A 15 -7.77 15.21 7.14
N VAL A 16 -6.48 15.43 7.43
CA VAL A 16 -5.64 14.47 8.18
C VAL A 16 -6.23 14.16 9.55
N GLU A 17 -6.49 15.19 10.37
CA GLU A 17 -7.05 15.04 11.72
C GLU A 17 -8.40 14.31 11.70
N ARG A 18 -9.22 14.54 10.66
CA ARG A 18 -10.52 13.87 10.51
C ARG A 18 -10.36 12.40 10.17
N LEU A 19 -9.51 12.07 9.20
CA LEU A 19 -9.24 10.68 8.83
C LEU A 19 -8.71 9.91 10.05
N GLU A 20 -7.84 10.51 10.86
CA GLU A 20 -7.37 9.92 12.11
C GLU A 20 -8.51 9.63 13.09
N ARG A 21 -9.43 10.58 13.30
CA ARG A 21 -10.60 10.38 14.16
C ARG A 21 -11.53 9.29 13.64
N VAL A 22 -11.74 9.22 12.32
CA VAL A 22 -12.56 8.19 11.68
C VAL A 22 -11.91 6.82 11.84
N ILE A 23 -10.58 6.71 11.66
CA ILE A 23 -9.82 5.48 11.91
C ILE A 23 -10.02 5.04 13.37
N VAL A 24 -9.88 5.96 14.33
CA VAL A 24 -10.06 5.64 15.76
C VAL A 24 -11.48 5.15 16.03
N LYS A 25 -12.50 5.84 15.49
CA LYS A 25 -13.90 5.44 15.63
C LYS A 25 -14.16 4.06 15.02
N ASP A 26 -13.58 3.78 13.86
CA ASP A 26 -13.73 2.50 13.18
C ASP A 26 -13.11 1.38 14.01
N LEU A 27 -11.85 1.53 14.43
CA LEU A 27 -11.11 0.55 15.22
C LEU A 27 -11.69 0.29 16.62
N GLN A 28 -12.49 1.23 17.16
CA GLN A 28 -13.24 1.02 18.40
C GLN A 28 -14.36 -0.01 18.24
N ASN A 29 -14.86 -0.23 17.01
CA ASN A 29 -15.87 -1.25 16.75
C ASN A 29 -15.18 -2.59 16.52
N GLU A 30 -15.36 -3.53 17.44
CA GLU A 30 -14.81 -4.88 17.30
C GLU A 30 -15.54 -5.66 16.19
N PRO A 31 -14.82 -6.16 15.16
CA PRO A 31 -15.44 -6.87 14.05
C PRO A 31 -15.96 -8.25 14.50
N THR A 32 -17.17 -8.60 14.09
CA THR A 32 -17.81 -9.86 14.49
C THR A 32 -17.36 -11.07 13.67
N SER A 33 -16.98 -10.83 12.41
CA SER A 33 -16.55 -11.85 11.46
C SER A 33 -15.14 -11.57 10.94
N ASN A 34 -14.46 -12.62 10.46
CA ASN A 34 -13.19 -12.48 9.72
C ASN A 34 -13.36 -11.58 8.49
N LYS A 35 -14.51 -11.68 7.82
CA LYS A 35 -14.88 -10.78 6.72
C LYS A 35 -14.89 -9.33 7.21
N ASP A 36 -15.68 -9.00 8.22
CA ASP A 36 -15.80 -7.63 8.73
C ASP A 36 -14.45 -7.05 9.16
N ARG A 37 -13.63 -7.87 9.84
CA ARG A 37 -12.25 -7.49 10.22
C ARG A 37 -11.40 -7.13 9.01
N LEU A 38 -11.52 -7.90 7.93
CA LEU A 38 -10.77 -7.65 6.71
C LEU A 38 -11.21 -6.36 6.02
N TYR A 39 -12.53 -6.14 5.90
CA TYR A 39 -13.08 -4.91 5.33
C TYR A 39 -12.68 -3.68 6.16
N GLN A 40 -12.71 -3.78 7.49
CA GLN A 40 -12.21 -2.75 8.39
C GLN A 40 -10.72 -2.45 8.14
N SER A 41 -9.87 -3.48 8.10
CA SER A 41 -8.44 -3.31 7.83
C SER A 41 -8.16 -2.64 6.48
N HIS A 42 -8.89 -2.98 5.42
CA HIS A 42 -8.76 -2.32 4.11
C HIS A 42 -9.26 -0.88 4.11
N ARG A 43 -10.38 -0.58 4.78
CA ARG A 43 -10.85 0.81 4.95
C ARG A 43 -9.83 1.66 5.67
N VAL A 44 -9.31 1.17 6.79
CA VAL A 44 -8.25 1.84 7.55
C VAL A 44 -7.00 2.02 6.69
N ARG A 45 -6.58 1.02 5.92
CA ARG A 45 -5.45 1.15 5.00
C ARG A 45 -5.67 2.26 3.98
N ASN A 46 -6.84 2.34 3.35
CA ASN A 46 -7.16 3.40 2.39
C ASN A 46 -7.10 4.79 3.05
N MET A 47 -7.66 4.94 4.26
CA MET A 47 -7.58 6.19 5.00
C MET A 47 -6.13 6.58 5.33
N ILE A 48 -5.29 5.62 5.73
CA ILE A 48 -3.85 5.84 5.97
C ILE A 48 -3.14 6.30 4.70
N VAL A 49 -3.43 5.68 3.55
CA VAL A 49 -2.83 6.10 2.26
C VAL A 49 -3.22 7.54 1.92
N THR A 50 -4.48 7.92 2.15
CA THR A 50 -4.94 9.31 1.97
C THR A 50 -4.25 10.27 2.93
N ILE A 51 -4.08 9.89 4.21
CA ILE A 51 -3.31 10.68 5.19
C ILE A 51 -1.87 10.88 4.71
N THR A 52 -1.19 9.82 4.28
CA THR A 52 0.20 9.90 3.81
C THR A 52 0.34 10.84 2.62
N SER A 53 -0.47 10.66 1.57
CA SER A 53 -0.43 11.52 0.38
C SER A 53 -0.78 12.99 0.68
N THR A 54 -1.72 13.23 1.60
CA THR A 54 -2.06 14.58 2.06
C THR A 54 -0.91 15.20 2.85
N THR A 55 -0.22 14.41 3.65
CA THR A 55 0.95 14.83 4.42
C THR A 55 2.14 15.13 3.52
N GLU A 56 2.39 14.33 2.49
CA GLU A 56 3.40 14.61 1.46
C GLU A 56 3.14 15.94 0.76
N ARG A 57 1.90 16.20 0.37
CA ARG A 57 1.49 17.50 -0.20
C ARG A 57 1.70 18.65 0.80
N LEU A 58 1.40 18.44 2.09
CA LEU A 58 1.65 19.44 3.12
C LEU A 58 3.15 19.75 3.24
N ILE A 59 4.00 18.74 3.24
CA ILE A 59 5.47 18.90 3.27
C ILE A 59 5.92 19.75 2.08
N ASP A 60 5.45 19.46 0.87
CA ASP A 60 5.79 20.26 -0.32
C ASP A 60 5.34 21.73 -0.21
N ILE A 61 4.17 21.99 0.38
CA ILE A 61 3.69 23.36 0.62
C ILE A 61 4.57 24.08 1.67
N TYR A 62 5.06 23.37 2.68
CA TYR A 62 5.95 23.95 3.70
C TYR A 62 7.39 24.14 3.22
N ASP A 63 7.87 23.27 2.32
CA ASP A 63 9.16 23.42 1.65
C ASP A 63 9.22 24.72 0.83
N ASP A 64 8.07 25.19 0.32
CA ASP A 64 7.88 26.51 -0.31
C ASP A 64 8.93 26.83 -1.39
N LYS A 65 9.24 25.84 -2.25
CA LYS A 65 10.32 25.91 -3.26
C LYS A 65 10.11 27.06 -4.27
N ASP A 66 8.87 27.43 -4.53
CA ASP A 66 8.46 28.51 -5.44
C ASP A 66 8.19 29.85 -4.72
N ASN A 67 8.32 29.89 -3.38
CA ASN A 67 7.93 31.02 -2.51
C ASN A 67 6.44 31.41 -2.57
N ALA A 68 5.56 30.57 -3.14
CA ALA A 68 4.15 30.91 -3.28
C ALA A 68 3.48 31.12 -1.91
N ARG A 69 3.88 30.36 -0.88
CA ARG A 69 3.35 30.50 0.47
C ARG A 69 3.81 31.80 1.11
N LYS A 70 5.10 32.12 0.97
CA LYS A 70 5.65 33.40 1.44
C LYS A 70 4.98 34.59 0.76
N ASP A 71 4.77 34.53 -0.55
CA ASP A 71 4.16 35.60 -1.32
C ASP A 71 2.68 35.79 -0.95
N GLU A 72 1.93 34.69 -0.73
CA GLU A 72 0.56 34.78 -0.23
C GLU A 72 0.49 35.41 1.17
N ILE A 73 1.40 35.04 2.07
CA ILE A 73 1.49 35.63 3.42
C ILE A 73 1.81 37.14 3.33
N ALA A 74 2.76 37.53 2.48
CA ALA A 74 3.12 38.93 2.27
C ALA A 74 1.93 39.73 1.69
N ALA A 75 1.22 39.15 0.71
CA ALA A 75 0.03 39.76 0.12
C ALA A 75 -1.09 39.94 1.16
N LEU A 76 -1.32 38.97 2.04
CA LEU A 76 -2.25 39.08 3.16
C LEU A 76 -1.81 40.13 4.19
N GLY A 77 -0.50 40.24 4.41
CA GLY A 77 0.12 41.30 5.22
C GLY A 77 0.10 42.68 4.55
N GLY A 78 -0.53 42.85 3.38
CA GLY A 78 -0.62 44.12 2.67
C GLY A 78 0.73 44.64 2.17
N GLN A 79 1.76 43.80 2.10
CA GLN A 79 3.08 44.19 1.62
C GLN A 79 3.05 44.32 0.10
N THR A 80 3.27 45.54 -0.36
CA THR A 80 3.36 45.90 -1.78
C THR A 80 4.75 46.48 -2.07
N ALA A 81 5.15 46.51 -3.33
CA ALA A 81 6.44 47.07 -3.75
C ALA A 81 6.69 48.51 -3.27
N THR A 82 5.64 49.25 -2.88
CA THR A 82 5.67 50.65 -2.46
C THR A 82 5.38 50.88 -0.97
N GLY A 83 5.16 49.83 -0.17
CA GLY A 83 4.89 49.93 1.28
C GLY A 83 3.83 48.94 1.79
N ILE A 84 3.37 49.14 3.03
CA ILE A 84 2.33 48.31 3.67
C ILE A 84 0.96 48.98 3.51
N ASN A 85 0.10 48.41 2.67
CA ASN A 85 -1.29 48.83 2.44
C ASN A 85 -2.27 47.76 2.97
N LEU A 86 -2.33 47.61 4.29
CA LEU A 86 -3.15 46.60 4.96
C LEU A 86 -4.65 46.77 4.68
N PHE A 87 -5.13 48.02 4.67
CA PHE A 87 -6.55 48.32 4.56
C PHE A 87 -7.13 47.96 3.20
N SER A 88 -6.41 48.20 2.09
CA SER A 88 -6.90 47.84 0.76
C SER A 88 -7.02 46.31 0.60
N ALA A 89 -6.00 45.56 1.02
CA ALA A 89 -6.01 44.10 0.98
C ALA A 89 -7.19 43.50 1.80
N PHE A 90 -7.48 44.08 2.96
CA PHE A 90 -8.64 43.70 3.78
C PHE A 90 -9.97 43.94 3.05
N TYR A 91 -10.17 45.12 2.46
CA TYR A 91 -11.42 45.45 1.77
C TYR A 91 -11.62 44.64 0.49
N ASP A 92 -10.56 44.33 -0.23
CA ASP A 92 -10.61 43.46 -1.41
C ASP A 92 -11.07 42.04 -1.04
N ARG A 93 -10.52 41.48 0.05
CA ARG A 93 -10.97 40.19 0.58
C ARG A 93 -12.40 40.22 1.09
N LEU A 94 -12.80 41.26 1.81
CA LEU A 94 -14.17 41.41 2.28
C LEU A 94 -15.16 41.47 1.10
N LYS A 95 -14.78 42.15 0.01
CA LYS A 95 -15.57 42.20 -1.22
C LYS A 95 -15.70 40.82 -1.86
N GLU A 96 -14.59 40.07 -1.97
CA GLU A 96 -14.59 38.71 -2.49
C GLU A 96 -15.52 37.77 -1.70
N ILE A 97 -15.42 37.79 -0.36
CA ILE A 97 -16.27 36.98 0.53
C ILE A 97 -17.75 37.33 0.33
N ARG A 98 -18.09 38.63 0.30
CA ARG A 98 -19.48 39.08 0.08
C ARG A 98 -20.01 38.66 -1.29
N GLU A 99 -19.19 38.76 -2.33
CA GLU A 99 -19.57 38.31 -3.68
C GLU A 99 -19.77 36.79 -3.74
N TYR A 100 -18.93 36.00 -3.07
CA TYR A 100 -19.08 34.55 -2.99
C TYR A 100 -20.41 34.15 -2.35
N HIS A 101 -20.74 34.70 -1.18
CA HIS A 101 -22.00 34.39 -0.49
C HIS A 101 -23.23 34.92 -1.23
N ARG A 102 -23.11 36.03 -1.97
CA ARG A 102 -24.18 36.49 -2.87
C ARG A 102 -24.41 35.53 -4.03
N LYS A 103 -23.34 34.96 -4.61
CA LYS A 103 -23.41 33.99 -5.72
C LYS A 103 -23.86 32.60 -5.27
N HIS A 104 -23.63 32.24 -4.00
CA HIS A 104 -24.01 30.94 -3.44
C HIS A 104 -24.91 31.09 -2.20
N PRO A 105 -26.15 31.60 -2.34
CA PRO A 105 -27.05 31.80 -1.19
C PRO A 105 -27.51 30.49 -0.54
N ALA A 106 -27.54 29.41 -1.32
CA ALA A 106 -27.93 28.07 -0.90
C ALA A 106 -26.70 27.15 -0.73
N ALA A 107 -25.50 27.70 -0.52
CA ALA A 107 -24.34 26.89 -0.16
C ALA A 107 -24.69 26.09 1.11
N ARG A 108 -24.79 24.77 0.96
CA ARG A 108 -25.07 23.86 2.06
C ARG A 108 -23.97 24.04 3.11
N VAL A 109 -24.35 24.32 4.35
CA VAL A 109 -23.46 24.09 5.49
C VAL A 109 -23.41 22.57 5.62
N VAL A 110 -22.40 21.97 5.02
CA VAL A 110 -22.16 20.55 5.19
C VAL A 110 -21.70 20.39 6.64
N ASP A 111 -22.46 19.63 7.44
CA ASP A 111 -21.93 19.21 8.74
C ASP A 111 -20.70 18.40 8.41
N ALA A 112 -19.58 18.89 8.88
CA ALA A 112 -18.31 18.35 8.48
C ALA A 112 -18.16 16.90 9.00
N ASN A 113 -18.96 16.45 9.96
CA ASN A 113 -19.00 15.06 10.39
C ASN A 113 -19.71 14.13 9.38
N ASP A 114 -20.70 14.62 8.64
CA ASP A 114 -21.54 13.78 7.76
C ASP A 114 -20.71 13.15 6.62
N ASP A 115 -19.83 13.92 5.97
CA ASP A 115 -19.05 13.48 4.80
C ASP A 115 -18.06 12.34 5.13
N PHE A 116 -17.57 12.29 6.36
CA PHE A 116 -16.57 11.32 6.78
C PHE A 116 -17.18 10.03 7.36
N GLU A 117 -18.42 10.09 7.85
CA GLU A 117 -19.19 8.88 8.19
C GLU A 117 -19.56 8.07 6.94
N ASP A 118 -19.72 8.74 5.80
CA ASP A 118 -19.99 8.06 4.53
C ASP A 118 -18.80 7.18 4.09
N LEU A 119 -17.55 7.53 4.46
CA LEU A 119 -16.38 6.69 4.24
C LEU A 119 -16.46 5.35 4.99
N LEU A 120 -17.18 5.29 6.11
CA LEU A 120 -17.40 4.03 6.84
C LEU A 120 -18.41 3.13 6.13
N LYS A 121 -19.25 3.68 5.27
CA LYS A 121 -20.26 2.95 4.49
C LYS A 121 -19.69 2.41 3.17
N GLU A 122 -18.60 2.99 2.67
CA GLU A 122 -17.93 2.52 1.46
C GLU A 122 -17.18 1.21 1.71
N GLU A 123 -17.73 0.11 1.22
CA GLU A 123 -17.05 -1.18 1.30
C GLU A 123 -15.88 -1.25 0.30
N PRO A 124 -14.64 -1.50 0.76
CA PRO A 124 -13.51 -1.69 -0.13
C PRO A 124 -13.75 -2.87 -1.06
N LYS A 125 -13.41 -2.70 -2.34
CA LYS A 125 -13.40 -3.80 -3.29
C LYS A 125 -12.17 -4.64 -3.05
N ILE A 126 -12.37 -5.80 -2.46
CA ILE A 126 -11.30 -6.77 -2.23
C ILE A 126 -11.55 -7.96 -3.14
N GLU A 127 -10.61 -8.20 -4.05
CA GLU A 127 -10.70 -9.32 -5.00
C GLU A 127 -10.26 -10.59 -4.28
N PHE A 128 -11.20 -11.46 -3.94
CA PHE A 128 -10.93 -12.84 -3.51
C PHE A 128 -11.70 -13.81 -4.40
N SER A 129 -11.08 -14.95 -4.69
CA SER A 129 -11.79 -16.10 -5.25
C SER A 129 -12.78 -16.65 -4.20
N GLY A 130 -13.83 -17.32 -4.66
CA GLY A 130 -14.77 -18.02 -3.77
C GLY A 130 -14.07 -19.06 -2.89
N GLU A 131 -13.05 -19.73 -3.45
CA GLU A 131 -12.26 -20.76 -2.76
C GLU A 131 -11.36 -20.16 -1.66
N GLU A 132 -10.94 -18.91 -1.80
CA GLU A 132 -10.11 -18.23 -0.79
C GLU A 132 -10.92 -17.83 0.46
N ALA A 133 -12.25 -17.81 0.34
CA ALA A 133 -13.19 -17.48 1.42
C ALA A 133 -12.77 -16.24 2.24
N PHE A 134 -12.52 -15.13 1.55
CA PHE A 134 -12.06 -13.85 2.14
C PHE A 134 -10.75 -13.97 2.94
N GLY A 135 -9.78 -14.72 2.42
CA GLY A 135 -8.47 -14.86 3.05
C GLY A 135 -8.38 -15.95 4.11
N ARG A 136 -9.42 -16.78 4.26
CA ARG A 136 -9.40 -17.93 5.16
C ARG A 136 -8.57 -19.09 4.60
N TYR A 137 -8.55 -19.24 3.28
CA TYR A 137 -7.88 -20.33 2.59
C TYR A 137 -7.05 -19.80 1.42
N LEU A 138 -6.01 -20.57 1.06
CA LEU A 138 -5.21 -20.34 -0.14
C LEU A 138 -5.73 -21.23 -1.27
N ASP A 139 -6.02 -20.65 -2.42
CA ASP A 139 -6.33 -21.40 -3.63
C ASP A 139 -5.03 -21.78 -4.35
N ILE A 140 -4.52 -22.96 -4.00
CA ILE A 140 -3.27 -23.51 -4.55
C ILE A 140 -3.55 -24.49 -5.71
N ASN A 141 -4.82 -24.65 -6.11
CA ASN A 141 -5.22 -25.64 -7.12
C ASN A 141 -4.68 -25.30 -8.52
N GLU A 142 -4.67 -24.02 -8.91
CA GLU A 142 -4.11 -23.62 -10.21
C GLU A 142 -2.60 -23.92 -10.28
N LEU A 143 -1.88 -23.65 -9.19
CA LEU A 143 -0.45 -23.91 -9.08
C LEU A 143 -0.15 -25.41 -9.09
N TYR A 144 -0.99 -26.22 -8.46
CA TYR A 144 -0.92 -27.68 -8.55
C TYR A 144 -1.08 -28.17 -9.99
N GLN A 145 -2.05 -27.65 -10.75
CA GLN A 145 -2.21 -28.02 -12.15
C GLN A 145 -0.99 -27.61 -12.99
N GLN A 146 -0.39 -26.45 -12.72
CA GLN A 146 0.87 -26.04 -13.36
C GLN A 146 2.02 -26.99 -13.00
N TYR A 147 2.09 -27.44 -11.75
CA TYR A 147 3.11 -28.37 -11.26
C TYR A 147 3.00 -29.74 -11.94
N VAL A 148 1.83 -30.37 -11.91
CA VAL A 148 1.62 -31.72 -12.48
C VAL A 148 1.83 -31.73 -13.99
N ASN A 149 1.47 -30.65 -14.69
CA ASN A 149 1.69 -30.51 -16.13
C ASN A 149 3.13 -30.11 -16.51
N SER A 150 4.02 -29.96 -15.53
CA SER A 150 5.40 -29.54 -15.75
C SER A 150 6.37 -30.71 -15.90
N LYS A 151 7.53 -30.45 -16.53
CA LYS A 151 8.61 -31.45 -16.65
C LYS A 151 9.37 -31.70 -15.36
N PHE A 152 9.25 -30.81 -14.37
CA PHE A 152 9.94 -30.91 -13.09
C PHE A 152 9.03 -31.44 -11.98
N GLY A 153 7.72 -31.47 -12.23
CA GLY A 153 6.73 -32.00 -11.30
C GLY A 153 6.53 -33.49 -11.46
N GLU A 154 5.89 -34.08 -10.45
CA GLU A 154 5.55 -35.50 -10.40
C GLU A 154 4.03 -35.67 -10.42
N PRO A 155 3.52 -36.81 -10.95
CA PRO A 155 2.09 -37.10 -10.96
C PRO A 155 1.63 -37.55 -9.57
N ILE A 156 1.56 -36.59 -8.65
CA ILE A 156 1.14 -36.78 -7.26
C ILE A 156 -0.27 -36.24 -7.05
N GLU A 157 -0.95 -36.69 -6.00
CA GLU A 157 -2.24 -36.13 -5.59
C GLU A 157 -2.09 -34.73 -4.98
N TYR A 158 -3.19 -33.95 -4.99
CA TYR A 158 -3.20 -32.58 -4.48
C TYR A 158 -2.75 -32.47 -3.01
N SER A 159 -3.20 -33.39 -2.15
CA SER A 159 -2.80 -33.44 -0.74
C SER A 159 -1.29 -33.58 -0.58
N ALA A 160 -0.67 -34.51 -1.31
CA ALA A 160 0.78 -34.71 -1.30
C ALA A 160 1.53 -33.48 -1.85
N TYR A 161 0.96 -32.78 -2.83
CA TYR A 161 1.54 -31.53 -3.34
C TYR A 161 1.58 -30.43 -2.27
N LEU A 162 0.54 -30.31 -1.43
CA LEU A 162 0.51 -29.33 -0.34
C LEU A 162 1.62 -29.54 0.70
N ASP A 163 2.11 -30.78 0.86
CA ASP A 163 3.23 -31.06 1.78
C ASP A 163 4.59 -30.65 1.18
N ILE A 164 4.72 -30.59 -0.16
CA ILE A 164 6.02 -30.42 -0.83
C ILE A 164 6.20 -29.07 -1.54
N PHE A 165 5.14 -28.33 -1.85
CA PHE A 165 5.24 -27.14 -2.73
C PHE A 165 6.16 -26.05 -2.16
N SER A 166 6.33 -25.99 -0.84
CA SER A 166 7.25 -25.08 -0.14
C SER A 166 8.69 -25.57 -0.11
N GLU A 167 8.93 -26.87 -0.33
CA GLU A 167 10.25 -27.52 -0.24
C GLU A 167 11.01 -27.40 -1.57
N THR A 168 11.41 -26.17 -1.89
CA THR A 168 12.12 -25.87 -3.15
C THR A 168 13.48 -26.58 -3.26
N ASP A 169 14.05 -27.07 -2.17
CA ASP A 169 15.30 -27.83 -2.10
C ASP A 169 15.19 -29.22 -2.73
N LYS A 170 14.03 -29.87 -2.64
CA LYS A 170 13.79 -31.21 -3.23
C LYS A 170 13.79 -31.22 -4.75
N ILE A 171 13.54 -30.07 -5.38
CA ILE A 171 13.59 -29.94 -6.84
C ILE A 171 15.05 -30.03 -7.32
N PRO A 172 15.39 -30.93 -8.26
CA PRO A 172 16.76 -31.03 -8.77
C PRO A 172 17.27 -29.71 -9.34
N ARG A 173 18.53 -29.34 -9.03
CA ARG A 173 19.14 -28.08 -9.50
C ARG A 173 19.09 -27.89 -11.02
N LYS A 174 19.19 -28.98 -11.79
CA LYS A 174 19.06 -28.97 -13.26
C LYS A 174 17.67 -28.48 -13.71
N MET A 175 16.63 -28.77 -12.94
CA MET A 175 15.26 -28.31 -13.21
C MET A 175 15.04 -26.88 -12.73
N LYS A 176 15.72 -26.45 -11.65
CA LYS A 176 15.62 -25.07 -11.12
C LYS A 176 16.01 -23.99 -12.13
N THR A 177 16.92 -24.28 -13.04
CA THR A 177 17.37 -23.34 -14.08
C THR A 177 16.48 -23.34 -15.32
N THR A 178 15.50 -24.24 -15.40
CA THR A 178 14.58 -24.31 -16.55
C THR A 178 13.60 -23.14 -16.55
N ARG A 179 13.19 -22.71 -17.74
CA ARG A 179 12.18 -21.65 -17.90
C ARG A 179 10.87 -22.01 -17.21
N GLN A 180 10.43 -23.26 -17.35
CA GLN A 180 9.14 -23.72 -16.82
C GLN A 180 9.08 -23.63 -15.28
N TYR A 181 10.15 -24.04 -14.60
CA TYR A 181 10.23 -23.92 -13.14
C TYR A 181 10.28 -22.48 -12.67
N ARG A 182 11.06 -21.63 -13.36
CA ARG A 182 11.13 -20.20 -13.04
C ARG A 182 9.77 -19.51 -13.17
N GLU A 183 9.01 -19.86 -14.20
CA GLU A 183 7.66 -19.34 -14.44
C GLU A 183 6.69 -19.80 -13.35
N TYR A 184 6.69 -21.10 -13.03
CA TYR A 184 5.91 -21.64 -11.90
C TYR A 184 6.24 -20.94 -10.57
N LEU A 185 7.53 -20.80 -10.21
CA LEU A 185 7.92 -20.11 -8.98
C LEU A 185 7.53 -18.63 -8.98
N LYS A 186 7.61 -17.96 -10.15
CA LYS A 186 7.16 -16.57 -10.27
C LYS A 186 5.67 -16.47 -9.99
N ASN A 187 4.86 -17.37 -10.55
CA ASN A 187 3.42 -17.40 -10.34
C ASN A 187 3.07 -17.71 -8.87
N LEU A 188 3.74 -18.70 -8.27
CA LEU A 188 3.59 -19.05 -6.85
C LEU A 188 3.90 -17.85 -5.95
N LEU A 189 5.07 -17.23 -6.15
CA LEU A 189 5.47 -16.05 -5.37
C LEU A 189 4.49 -14.90 -5.55
N GLN A 190 4.12 -14.59 -6.80
CA GLN A 190 3.16 -13.53 -7.10
C GLN A 190 1.81 -13.76 -6.40
N TYR A 191 1.30 -15.00 -6.44
CA TYR A 191 0.06 -15.37 -5.77
C TYR A 191 0.16 -15.20 -4.26
N LEU A 192 1.19 -15.80 -3.62
CA LEU A 192 1.36 -15.75 -2.17
C LEU A 192 1.59 -14.31 -1.67
N THR A 193 2.40 -13.53 -2.38
CA THR A 193 2.61 -12.11 -2.06
C THR A 193 1.32 -11.32 -2.19
N SER A 194 0.59 -11.48 -3.30
CA SER A 194 -0.71 -10.82 -3.50
C SER A 194 -1.72 -11.21 -2.42
N PHE A 195 -1.80 -12.50 -2.07
CA PHE A 195 -2.66 -12.98 -1.01
C PHE A 195 -2.29 -12.33 0.33
N PHE A 196 -1.00 -12.27 0.67
CA PHE A 196 -0.55 -11.67 1.93
C PHE A 196 -0.89 -10.16 2.00
N HIS A 197 -0.70 -9.41 0.90
CA HIS A 197 -1.17 -8.01 0.81
C HIS A 197 -2.68 -7.88 0.98
N ARG A 198 -3.45 -8.81 0.42
CA ARG A 198 -4.92 -8.79 0.53
C ARG A 198 -5.40 -9.18 1.93
N THR A 199 -4.72 -10.06 2.66
CA THR A 199 -5.16 -10.52 3.99
C THR A 199 -4.70 -9.64 5.14
N GLU A 200 -3.52 -9.00 5.00
CA GLU A 200 -2.88 -8.25 6.08
C GLU A 200 -2.50 -6.83 5.62
N PRO A 201 -3.46 -5.99 5.18
CA PRO A 201 -3.18 -4.70 4.54
C PRO A 201 -2.61 -3.64 5.48
N LEU A 202 -2.71 -3.84 6.81
CA LEU A 202 -2.17 -2.93 7.82
C LEU A 202 -0.72 -3.24 8.21
N GLN A 203 -0.18 -4.39 7.78
CA GLN A 203 1.22 -4.73 8.05
C GLN A 203 2.16 -4.02 7.06
N ASP A 204 3.35 -3.69 7.54
CA ASP A 204 4.44 -3.17 6.70
C ASP A 204 5.14 -4.33 5.98
N LEU A 205 4.50 -4.76 4.89
CA LEU A 205 4.96 -5.89 4.08
C LEU A 205 6.29 -5.57 3.37
N ASP A 206 6.53 -4.30 3.02
CA ASP A 206 7.80 -3.87 2.43
C ASP A 206 8.96 -4.08 3.39
N ARG A 207 8.77 -3.72 4.67
CA ARG A 207 9.77 -4.00 5.71
C ARG A 207 9.99 -5.50 5.93
N ILE A 208 8.91 -6.29 5.94
CA ILE A 208 9.01 -7.75 6.10
C ILE A 208 9.80 -8.35 4.93
N PHE A 209 9.45 -8.02 3.68
CA PHE A 209 10.13 -8.52 2.50
C PHE A 209 11.57 -8.01 2.39
N SER A 210 11.85 -6.77 2.79
CA SER A 210 13.21 -6.22 2.85
C SER A 210 14.09 -7.00 3.83
N LYS A 211 13.56 -7.35 5.00
CA LYS A 211 14.26 -8.20 5.97
C LYS A 211 14.55 -9.58 5.39
N VAL A 212 13.53 -10.24 4.82
CA VAL A 212 13.68 -11.56 4.19
C VAL A 212 14.71 -11.52 3.06
N THR A 213 14.70 -10.46 2.25
CA THR A 213 15.65 -10.28 1.14
C THR A 213 17.08 -10.08 1.66
N THR A 214 17.25 -9.30 2.73
CA THR A 214 18.55 -9.08 3.37
C THR A 214 19.11 -10.40 3.91
N GLU A 215 18.31 -11.14 4.68
CA GLU A 215 18.69 -12.46 5.23
C GLU A 215 19.01 -13.46 4.10
N PHE A 216 18.23 -13.45 3.02
CA PHE A 216 18.50 -14.28 1.85
C PHE A 216 19.83 -13.93 1.20
N ASN A 217 20.14 -12.65 0.99
CA ASN A 217 21.39 -12.21 0.36
C ASN A 217 22.62 -12.59 1.21
N GLU A 218 22.53 -12.49 2.53
CA GLU A 218 23.59 -12.93 3.45
C GLU A 218 23.82 -14.45 3.36
N ASN A 219 22.73 -15.23 3.38
CA ASN A 219 22.79 -16.69 3.23
C ASN A 219 23.30 -17.10 1.84
N TRP A 220 22.93 -16.36 0.80
CA TRP A 220 23.38 -16.58 -0.56
C TRP A 220 24.89 -16.32 -0.69
N ALA A 221 25.38 -15.20 -0.16
CA ALA A 221 26.80 -14.85 -0.15
C ALA A 221 27.66 -15.87 0.62
N THR A 222 27.09 -16.47 1.68
CA THR A 222 27.76 -17.50 2.48
C THR A 222 27.53 -18.94 1.98
N GLY A 223 26.78 -19.12 0.89
CA GLY A 223 26.51 -20.43 0.29
C GLY A 223 25.63 -21.35 1.16
N ARG A 224 24.87 -20.80 2.10
CA ARG A 224 24.02 -21.54 3.06
C ARG A 224 22.59 -21.81 2.56
N VAL A 225 22.29 -21.47 1.31
CA VAL A 225 20.96 -21.65 0.73
C VAL A 225 20.77 -23.11 0.31
N LEU A 226 19.84 -23.78 0.98
CA LEU A 226 19.51 -25.19 0.76
C LEU A 226 19.15 -25.47 -0.71
N GLY A 227 19.72 -26.54 -1.26
CA GLY A 227 19.54 -26.93 -2.66
C GLY A 227 20.27 -26.03 -3.68
N TRP A 228 21.07 -25.07 -3.21
CA TRP A 228 21.98 -24.23 -4.02
C TRP A 228 23.43 -24.31 -3.55
N GLU A 229 23.72 -25.15 -2.56
CA GLU A 229 25.07 -25.45 -2.09
C GLU A 229 26.00 -25.72 -3.27
N ASN A 230 27.21 -25.17 -3.20
CA ASN A 230 28.20 -25.36 -4.24
C ASN A 230 28.51 -26.85 -4.33
N VAL A 231 28.04 -27.48 -5.41
CA VAL A 231 28.59 -28.76 -5.87
C VAL A 231 30.01 -28.41 -6.27
N ASN A 232 30.94 -28.52 -5.31
CA ASN A 232 32.36 -28.60 -5.61
C ASN A 232 32.47 -29.62 -6.76
N GLN A 233 33.14 -29.20 -7.83
CA GLN A 233 33.46 -30.09 -8.93
C GLN A 233 34.30 -31.25 -8.38
N GLU A 234 33.64 -32.35 -8.00
CA GLU A 234 34.26 -33.67 -8.02
C GLU A 234 34.39 -34.10 -9.48
N ASN A 235 35.24 -33.39 -10.23
CA ASN A 235 35.83 -33.96 -11.41
C ASN A 235 36.80 -35.04 -10.93
N GLY A 236 36.41 -36.28 -11.22
CA GLY A 236 37.03 -37.50 -10.73
C GLY A 236 38.54 -37.49 -10.80
N HIS A 237 39.16 -37.74 -9.65
CA HIS A 237 40.47 -38.35 -9.60
C HIS A 237 40.28 -39.81 -10.05
N VAL A 238 40.57 -40.11 -11.32
CA VAL A 238 40.76 -41.49 -11.76
C VAL A 238 42.16 -41.89 -11.27
N PRO A 239 42.31 -42.84 -10.33
CA PRO A 239 43.62 -43.39 -10.03
C PRO A 239 43.99 -44.31 -11.18
N ALA A 240 45.07 -43.98 -11.89
CA ALA A 240 45.71 -44.92 -12.79
C ALA A 240 46.35 -46.05 -11.96
N GLN A 241 45.90 -47.28 -12.19
CA GLN A 241 46.69 -48.50 -12.04
C GLN A 241 46.58 -49.31 -13.32
#